data_AF-A0A2D5TTL3-F1
#
_entry.id   AF-A0A2D5TTL3-F1
#
_cell.length_a   1.000
_cell.length_b   1.000
_cell.length_c   1.000
_cell.angle_alpha   90.00
_cell.angle_beta   90.00
_cell.angle_gamma   90.00
#
_symmetry.space_group_name_H-M   'P 1'
#
loop_
_entity.id
_entity.type
_entity.pdbx_description
1 polymer ?
#
loop_
_entity_poly.entity_id
_entity_poly.type
_entity_poly.pdbx_seq_one_letter_code
_entity_poly.pdbx_strand_id
1 'polypeptide(L)'
;MSLAGKLREGNVHSAHGALEMLSPIVKRYRKHFKQFWLRGDAALAKPELYAYCEQRKMTYFIWLKSNNTLKKLIEPHLERPTESLLKSGIE
;
A
#
# COMPACT_ATOMS: atom_id res chain seq x y z
N MET A 1 -9.65 -0.86 -13.85
CA MET A 1 -8.80 -1.87 -13.18
C MET A 1 -7.77 -2.35 -14.19
N SER A 2 -6.46 -2.15 -13.97
CA SER A 2 -5.41 -2.67 -14.86
C SER A 2 -4.86 -3.98 -14.29
N LEU A 3 -4.90 -5.07 -15.07
CA LEU A 3 -4.28 -6.34 -14.72
C LEU A 3 -2.91 -6.42 -15.39
N ALA A 4 -1.87 -6.75 -14.62
CA ALA A 4 -0.54 -7.02 -15.14
C ALA A 4 0.02 -8.23 -14.37
N GLY A 5 0.91 -9.01 -15.00
CA GLY A 5 1.59 -10.15 -14.38
C GLY A 5 2.99 -10.32 -14.96
N LYS A 6 3.98 -10.66 -14.12
CA LYS A 6 5.36 -10.94 -14.52
C LYS A 6 5.77 -12.28 -13.93
N LEU A 7 6.24 -13.20 -14.76
CA LEU A 7 6.84 -14.46 -14.29
C LEU A 7 8.17 -14.14 -13.61
N ARG A 8 8.41 -14.78 -12.47
CA ARG A 8 9.64 -14.65 -11.68
C ARG A 8 10.40 -15.97 -11.67
N GLU A 9 11.70 -15.92 -11.47
CA GLU A 9 12.49 -17.10 -11.15
C GLU A 9 11.98 -17.76 -9.86
N GLY A 10 12.05 -19.08 -9.79
CA GLY A 10 11.52 -19.86 -8.66
C GLY A 10 12.14 -19.50 -7.32
N ASN A 11 13.40 -19.03 -7.32
CA ASN A 11 14.21 -18.77 -6.12
C ASN A 11 14.03 -17.36 -5.53
N VAL A 12 13.28 -16.46 -6.18
CA VAL A 12 13.13 -15.07 -5.71
C VAL A 12 11.79 -14.84 -5.01
N HIS A 13 11.79 -13.96 -4.01
CA HIS A 13 10.58 -13.64 -3.23
C HIS A 13 9.42 -13.17 -4.14
N SER A 14 8.17 -13.47 -3.77
CA SER A 14 6.99 -13.22 -4.62
C SER A 14 6.77 -11.76 -5.04
N ALA A 15 7.29 -10.80 -4.27
CA ALA A 15 7.26 -9.37 -4.60
C ALA A 15 8.58 -8.85 -5.22
N HIS A 16 9.44 -9.73 -5.73
CA HIS A 16 10.64 -9.33 -6.45
C HIS A 16 10.25 -8.66 -7.78
N GLY A 17 10.82 -7.48 -8.07
CA GLY A 17 10.45 -6.68 -9.25
C GLY A 17 9.08 -5.98 -9.18
N ALA A 18 8.40 -5.97 -8.04
CA ALA A 18 7.10 -5.33 -7.89
C ALA A 18 7.13 -3.83 -8.25
N LEU A 19 8.22 -3.14 -7.88
CA LEU A 19 8.43 -1.73 -8.20
C LEU A 19 8.58 -1.48 -9.70
N GLU A 20 9.38 -2.32 -10.38
CA GLU A 20 9.60 -2.25 -11.83
C GLU A 20 8.31 -2.44 -12.61
N MET A 21 7.42 -3.28 -12.09
CA MET A 21 6.10 -3.54 -12.67
C MET A 21 5.12 -2.40 -12.37
N LEU A 22 5.13 -1.87 -11.15
CA LEU A 22 4.23 -0.79 -10.72
C LEU A 22 4.57 0.54 -11.41
N SER A 23 5.86 0.84 -11.58
CA SER A 23 6.31 2.13 -12.08
C SER A 23 5.74 2.54 -13.44
N PRO A 24 5.80 1.71 -14.50
CA PRO A 24 5.24 2.06 -15.81
C PRO A 24 3.71 2.21 -15.77
N ILE A 25 3.02 1.42 -14.93
CA ILE A 25 1.57 1.52 -14.76
C ILE A 25 1.20 2.88 -14.17
N VAL A 26 1.84 3.24 -13.06
CA VAL A 26 1.61 4.54 -12.41
C VAL A 26 1.94 5.67 -13.36
N LYS A 27 3.07 5.61 -14.08
CA LYS A 27 3.48 6.65 -15.04
C LYS A 27 2.47 6.82 -16.17
N ARG A 28 1.90 5.73 -16.69
CA ARG A 28 0.87 5.74 -17.74
C ARG A 28 -0.41 6.42 -17.25
N TYR A 29 -0.88 6.05 -16.07
CA TYR A 29 -2.16 6.55 -15.55
C TYR A 29 -2.05 7.92 -14.87
N ARG A 30 -0.85 8.40 -14.53
CA ARG A 30 -0.65 9.69 -13.84
C ARG A 30 -1.18 10.89 -14.62
N LYS A 31 -1.26 10.78 -15.95
CA LYS A 31 -1.85 11.81 -16.81
C LYS A 31 -3.38 11.88 -16.70
N HIS A 32 -4.02 10.79 -16.29
CA HIS A 32 -5.48 10.64 -16.28
C HIS A 32 -6.09 10.69 -14.89
N PHE A 33 -5.32 10.35 -13.85
CA PHE A 33 -5.81 10.28 -12.47
C PHE A 33 -4.90 11.05 -11.53
N LYS A 34 -5.49 11.82 -10.61
CA LYS A 34 -4.76 12.57 -9.57
C LYS A 34 -4.49 11.74 -8.31
N GLN A 35 -5.41 10.84 -7.95
CA GLN A 35 -5.28 9.99 -6.77
C GLN A 35 -4.93 8.56 -7.17
N PHE A 36 -4.02 7.96 -6.41
CA PHE A 36 -3.62 6.57 -6.56
C PHE A 36 -3.62 5.90 -5.20
N TRP A 37 -4.27 4.75 -5.14
CA TRP A 37 -4.27 3.89 -3.97
C TRP A 37 -3.56 2.58 -4.32
N LEU A 38 -2.42 2.33 -3.68
CA LEU A 38 -1.73 1.06 -3.77
C LEU A 38 -2.23 0.15 -2.64
N ARG A 39 -2.80 -1.00 -2.98
CA ARG A 39 -3.13 -2.03 -2.00
C ARG A 39 -2.22 -3.23 -2.20
N GLY A 40 -1.59 -3.69 -1.13
CA GLY A 40 -0.64 -4.81 -1.16
C GLY A 40 -0.75 -5.71 0.05
N ASP A 41 -0.30 -6.95 -0.09
CA ASP A 41 -0.13 -7.89 1.01
C ASP A 41 1.22 -7.69 1.72
N ALA A 42 1.49 -8.52 2.73
CA ALA A 42 2.75 -8.44 3.47
C ALA A 42 4.00 -8.74 2.64
N ALA A 43 3.88 -9.42 1.50
CA ALA A 43 5.03 -9.66 0.64
C ALA A 43 5.51 -8.35 -0.04
N LEU A 44 4.61 -7.38 -0.20
CA LEU A 44 4.87 -6.06 -0.77
C LEU A 44 5.36 -5.02 0.26
N ALA A 45 5.51 -5.38 1.53
CA ALA A 45 6.00 -4.50 2.59
C ALA A 45 7.52 -4.25 2.51
N LYS A 46 7.98 -3.69 1.38
CA LYS A 46 9.40 -3.36 1.13
C LYS A 46 9.65 -1.86 1.28
N PRO A 47 10.78 -1.44 1.88
CA PRO A 47 11.17 -0.02 2.01
C PRO A 47 11.10 0.76 0.69
N GLU A 48 11.54 0.13 -0.40
CA GLU A 48 11.55 0.68 -1.75
C GLU A 48 10.15 1.05 -2.25
N LEU A 49 9.14 0.25 -1.91
CA LEU A 49 7.75 0.50 -2.29
C LEU A 49 7.13 1.64 -1.48
N TYR A 50 7.44 1.73 -0.18
CA TYR A 50 7.01 2.85 0.65
C TYR A 50 7.59 4.18 0.12
N ALA A 51 8.91 4.22 -0.07
CA ALA A 51 9.58 5.41 -0.62
C ALA A 51 9.02 5.81 -1.99
N TYR A 52 8.74 4.84 -2.86
CA TYR A 52 8.15 5.11 -4.17
C TYR A 52 6.76 5.77 -4.08
N CYS A 53 5.91 5.27 -3.19
CA CYS A 53 4.56 5.80 -2.95
C CYS A 53 4.62 7.20 -2.37
N GLU A 54 5.45 7.43 -1.35
CA GLU A 54 5.61 8.71 -0.69
C GLU A 54 6.11 9.79 -1.65
N GLN A 55 7.16 9.49 -2.44
CA GLN A 55 7.70 10.40 -3.46
C GLN A 55 6.64 10.82 -4.48
N ARG A 56 5.65 9.97 -4.77
CA ARG A 56 4.60 10.22 -5.75
C ARG A 56 3.28 10.67 -5.13
N LYS A 57 3.26 10.92 -3.82
CA LYS A 57 2.06 11.30 -3.05
C LYS A 57 0.91 10.31 -3.29
N MET A 58 1.23 9.02 -3.24
CA MET A 58 0.26 7.93 -3.39
C MET A 58 -0.13 7.42 -2.00
N THR A 59 -1.41 7.18 -1.78
CA THR A 59 -1.87 6.49 -0.57
C THR A 59 -1.60 5.00 -0.73
N TYR A 60 -1.15 4.35 0.33
CA TYR A 60 -0.89 2.91 0.31
C TYR A 60 -1.54 2.22 1.50
N PHE A 61 -2.05 1.02 1.26
CA PHE A 61 -2.63 0.12 2.25
C PHE A 61 -1.92 -1.22 2.10
N ILE A 62 -0.81 -1.38 2.81
CA ILE A 62 -0.02 -2.61 2.78
C ILE A 62 -0.21 -3.31 4.11
N TRP A 63 -0.69 -4.55 4.04
CA TRP A 63 -0.86 -5.35 5.25
C TRP A 63 0.50 -5.75 5.81
N LEU A 64 0.71 -5.56 7.11
CA LEU A 64 1.91 -6.04 7.79
C LEU A 64 1.64 -7.44 8.37
N LYS A 65 2.63 -8.33 8.29
CA LYS A 65 2.54 -9.63 8.96
C LYS A 65 2.41 -9.40 10.46
N SER A 66 1.62 -10.25 11.12
CA SER A 66 1.42 -10.18 12.58
C SER A 66 2.76 -10.11 13.31
N ASN A 67 2.97 -9.03 14.06
CA ASN A 67 4.14 -8.78 14.88
C ASN A 67 3.67 -8.48 16.30
N ASN A 68 4.25 -9.15 17.29
CA ASN A 68 3.86 -8.98 18.70
C ASN A 68 4.07 -7.55 19.20
N THR A 69 5.10 -6.86 18.73
CA THR A 69 5.35 -5.45 19.04
C THR A 69 4.25 -4.56 18.47
N LEU A 70 3.88 -4.77 17.20
CA LEU A 70 2.80 -4.01 16.57
C LEU A 70 1.44 -4.29 17.24
N LYS A 71 1.21 -5.53 17.68
CA LYS A 71 0.00 -5.89 18.45
C LYS A 71 -0.09 -5.10 19.75
N LYS A 72 0.99 -5.05 20.54
CA LYS A 72 1.03 -4.27 21.79
C LYS A 72 0.82 -2.77 21.55
N LEU A 73 1.37 -2.24 20.46
CA LEU A 73 1.23 -0.82 20.12
C LEU A 73 -0.18 -0.47 19.65
N ILE A 74 -0.87 -1.38 18.94
CA ILE A 74 -2.22 -1.12 18.45
C ILE A 74 -3.30 -1.45 19.48
N GLU A 75 -3.01 -2.30 20.46
CA GLU A 75 -3.92 -2.71 21.54
C GLU A 75 -4.77 -1.56 22.15
N PRO A 76 -4.21 -0.40 22.54
CA PRO A 76 -5.00 0.73 23.05
C PRO A 76 -5.88 1.43 21.99
N HIS A 77 -5.65 1.17 20.70
CA HIS A 77 -6.38 1.76 19.57
C HIS A 77 -7.36 0.79 18.91
N LEU A 78 -7.48 -0.45 19.41
CA LEU A 78 -8.42 -1.45 18.90
C LEU A 78 -9.86 -1.22 19.38
N GLU A 79 -10.08 -0.30 20.31
CA GLU A 79 -11.42 0.11 20.70
C GLU A 79 -12.12 0.72 19.49
N ARG A 80 -13.31 0.18 19.18
CA ARG A 80 -14.13 0.68 18.09
C ARG A 80 -14.41 2.15 18.35
N PRO A 81 -14.11 3.07 17.41
CA PRO A 81 -14.50 4.46 17.58
C PRO A 81 -16.02 4.51 17.68
N THR A 82 -16.52 4.84 18.87
CA THR A 82 -17.94 4.99 19.19
C THR A 82 -18.51 6.26 18.55
N GLU A 83 -17.64 7.18 18.14
CA GLU A 83 -18.03 8.39 17.42
C GLU A 83 -18.13 8.15 15.91
N SER A 84 -19.29 8.49 15.37
CA SER A 84 -19.57 8.49 13.93
C SER A 84 -18.65 9.46 13.20
N LEU A 85 -17.89 8.98 12.22
CA LEU A 85 -16.97 9.75 11.35
C LEU A 85 -17.67 10.81 10.47
N LEU A 86 -18.96 11.08 10.66
CA LEU A 86 -19.77 11.98 9.83
C LEU A 86 -19.66 13.48 10.17
N LYS A 87 -18.82 13.91 11.12
CA LYS A 87 -18.81 15.32 11.59
C LYS A 87 -17.60 16.19 11.22
N SER A 88 -16.67 15.79 10.35
CA SER A 88 -15.54 16.68 10.00
C SER A 88 -15.18 16.68 8.50
N GLY A 89 -16.10 17.13 7.66
CA GLY A 89 -15.83 17.25 6.22
C GLY A 89 -16.64 18.29 5.46
N ILE A 90 -17.30 19.24 6.14
CA ILE A 90 -17.93 20.39 5.49
C ILE A 90 -17.60 21.62 6.35
N GLU A 91 -16.52 22.30 5.99
CA GLU A 91 -16.34 23.75 6.12
C GLU A 91 -15.89 24.28 4.76
#